data_AF-A0A968U2K4-F1
#
_entry.id   AF-A0A968U2K4-F1
#
_cell.length_a   1.000
_cell.length_b   1.000
_cell.length_c   1.000
_cell.angle_alpha   90.00
_cell.angle_beta   90.00
_cell.angle_gamma   90.00
#
_symmetry.space_group_name_H-M   'P 1'
#
loop_
_entity.id
_entity.type
_entity.pdbx_description
1 polymer ?
#
loop_
_entity_poly.entity_id
_entity_poly.type
_entity_poly.pdbx_seq_one_letter_code
_entity_poly.pdbx_strand_id
1 'polypeptide(L)'
;MVLDGNGLGCEPFPAGAMAGQIALLERGACTFSIKVYNAQQAGALAAIVFNSEAGGETLLTMAAGDLADQVVIPAVFVQRSTGVGMLNWYGDAPGAAQVLIDSSARVIEQPRCDDGV
;
A
#
# COMPACT_ATOMS: atom_id res chain seq x y z
N MET A 1 -5.36 -8.37 -0.66
CA MET A 1 -4.86 -7.23 -1.48
C MET A 1 -6.00 -6.79 -2.37
N VAL A 2 -6.44 -5.52 -2.30
CA VAL A 2 -7.77 -5.16 -2.83
C VAL A 2 -7.68 -4.58 -4.24
N LEU A 3 -8.30 -5.33 -5.16
CA LEU A 3 -8.59 -5.01 -6.56
C LEU A 3 -10.10 -5.18 -6.83
N ASP A 4 -10.96 -4.70 -5.94
CA ASP A 4 -12.36 -4.46 -6.28
C ASP A 4 -12.56 -2.98 -6.65
N GLY A 5 -13.76 -2.60 -7.10
CA GLY A 5 -14.07 -1.27 -7.65
C GLY A 5 -13.74 -0.07 -6.74
N ASN A 6 -13.29 -0.31 -5.51
CA ASN A 6 -12.77 0.69 -4.58
C ASN A 6 -11.25 0.57 -4.33
N GLY A 7 -10.45 0.26 -5.37
CA GLY A 7 -8.98 0.22 -5.28
C GLY A 7 -8.30 1.55 -4.86
N LEU A 8 -9.07 2.65 -4.82
CA LEU A 8 -8.64 3.92 -4.22
C LEU A 8 -8.82 3.94 -2.69
N GLY A 9 -9.73 3.15 -2.12
CA GLY A 9 -10.03 3.14 -0.68
C GLY A 9 -10.77 4.38 -0.18
N CYS A 10 -11.48 5.09 -1.04
CA CYS A 10 -12.22 6.29 -0.63
C CYS A 10 -13.56 5.95 0.00
N GLU A 11 -14.17 4.84 -0.42
CA GLU A 11 -15.39 4.33 0.20
C GLU A 11 -15.08 3.30 1.29
N PRO A 12 -16.00 3.05 2.23
CA PRO A 12 -15.88 1.95 3.17
C PRO A 12 -15.87 0.60 2.45
N PHE A 13 -15.08 -0.35 2.96
CA PHE A 13 -15.11 -1.75 2.52
C PHE A 13 -15.99 -2.58 3.45
N PRO A 14 -16.49 -3.75 2.99
CA PRO A 14 -17.18 -4.69 3.87
C PRO A 14 -16.30 -5.09 5.06
N ALA A 15 -16.89 -5.20 6.25
CA ALA A 15 -16.19 -5.64 7.45
C ALA A 15 -15.53 -7.01 7.22
N GLY A 16 -14.26 -7.13 7.60
CA GLY A 16 -13.48 -8.37 7.43
C GLY A 16 -12.98 -8.66 6.02
N ALA A 17 -13.27 -7.81 5.02
CA ALA A 17 -12.81 -8.02 3.65
C ALA A 17 -11.28 -8.09 3.50
N MET A 18 -10.53 -7.57 4.48
CA MET A 18 -9.07 -7.55 4.49
C MET A 18 -8.47 -8.22 5.74
N ALA A 19 -9.24 -9.05 6.45
CA ALA A 19 -8.78 -9.69 7.68
C ALA A 19 -7.47 -10.46 7.46
N GLY A 20 -6.41 -10.07 8.18
CA GLY A 20 -5.09 -10.71 8.08
C GLY A 20 -4.30 -10.36 6.81
N GLN A 21 -4.79 -9.42 6.00
CA GLN A 21 -4.16 -9.01 4.74
C GLN A 21 -3.56 -7.61 4.84
N ILE A 22 -2.74 -7.28 3.84
CA ILE A 22 -2.21 -5.94 3.64
C ILE A 22 -2.98 -5.29 2.48
N ALA A 23 -3.44 -4.06 2.71
CA ALA A 23 -4.12 -3.27 1.70
C ALA A 23 -3.09 -2.64 0.76
N LEU A 24 -3.30 -2.73 -0.55
CA LEU A 24 -2.60 -1.91 -1.53
C LEU A 24 -3.64 -0.96 -2.16
N LEU A 25 -3.39 0.34 -2.10
CA LEU A 25 -4.33 1.38 -2.48
C LEU A 25 -3.65 2.39 -3.41
N GLU A 26 -4.34 2.83 -4.46
CA GLU A 26 -3.82 3.88 -5.34
C GLU A 26 -4.10 5.27 -4.77
N ARG A 27 -3.15 6.20 -4.89
CA ARG A 27 -3.33 7.61 -4.54
C ARG A 27 -4.34 8.26 -5.47
N GLY A 28 -5.24 9.07 -4.90
CA GLY A 28 -6.21 9.86 -5.66
C GLY A 28 -7.55 9.98 -4.93
N ALA A 29 -8.40 10.91 -5.39
CA ALA A 29 -9.78 11.18 -4.96
C ALA A 29 -10.03 11.57 -3.48
N CYS A 30 -9.31 10.98 -2.52
CA CYS A 30 -9.45 11.23 -1.09
C CYS A 30 -8.09 11.27 -0.39
N THR A 31 -8.08 11.71 0.87
CA THR A 31 -6.86 11.85 1.69
C THR A 31 -6.26 10.50 2.08
N PHE A 32 -4.97 10.47 2.41
CA PHE A 32 -4.27 9.25 2.84
C PHE A 32 -4.91 8.62 4.08
N SER A 33 -5.30 9.42 5.08
CA SER A 33 -5.93 8.90 6.28
C SER A 33 -7.25 8.19 6.00
N ILE A 34 -8.09 8.71 5.10
CA ILE A 34 -9.36 8.07 4.75
C ILE A 34 -9.11 6.68 4.14
N LYS A 35 -8.14 6.59 3.23
CA LYS A 35 -7.74 5.33 2.60
C LYS A 35 -7.33 4.27 3.62
N VAL A 36 -6.39 4.65 4.49
CA VAL A 36 -5.84 3.73 5.50
C VAL A 36 -6.90 3.40 6.56
N TYR A 37 -7.71 4.37 6.97
CA TYR A 37 -8.81 4.16 7.91
C TYR A 37 -9.83 3.16 7.35
N ASN A 38 -10.27 3.30 6.10
CA ASN A 38 -11.22 2.38 5.49
C ASN A 38 -10.66 0.95 5.40
N ALA A 39 -9.37 0.81 5.04
CA ALA A 39 -8.70 -0.50 5.05
C ALA A 39 -8.59 -1.08 6.47
N GLN A 40 -8.29 -0.26 7.47
CA GLN A 40 -8.28 -0.66 8.87
C GLN A 40 -9.64 -1.17 9.33
N GLN A 41 -10.74 -0.48 9.01
CA GLN A 41 -12.10 -0.93 9.34
C GLN A 41 -12.45 -2.26 8.64
N ALA A 42 -11.83 -2.56 7.51
CA ALA A 42 -11.96 -3.83 6.80
C ALA A 42 -11.12 -4.97 7.41
N GLY A 43 -10.30 -4.69 8.44
CA GLY A 43 -9.45 -5.67 9.12
C GLY A 43 -8.04 -5.82 8.57
N ALA A 44 -7.57 -4.88 7.73
CA ALA A 44 -6.20 -4.90 7.23
C ALA A 44 -5.17 -4.75 8.35
N LEU A 45 -4.04 -5.45 8.22
CA LEU A 45 -2.91 -5.36 9.17
C LEU A 45 -1.98 -4.18 8.88
N ALA A 46 -1.92 -3.75 7.62
CA ALA A 46 -1.14 -2.60 7.17
C ALA A 46 -1.72 -2.07 5.86
N ALA A 47 -1.33 -0.86 5.48
CA ALA A 47 -1.66 -0.27 4.19
C ALA A 47 -0.41 0.18 3.43
N ILE A 48 -0.39 -0.09 2.13
CA ILE A 48 0.58 0.44 1.19
C ILE A 48 -0.20 1.33 0.24
N VAL A 49 0.20 2.60 0.16
CA VAL A 49 -0.36 3.53 -0.83
C VAL A 49 0.67 3.75 -1.92
N PHE A 50 0.32 3.47 -3.17
CA PHE A 50 1.20 3.75 -4.30
C PHE A 50 0.75 4.99 -5.08
N ASN A 51 1.68 5.65 -5.74
CA ASN A 51 1.39 6.90 -6.42
C ASN A 51 0.46 6.72 -7.64
N SER A 52 -0.27 7.79 -7.96
CA SER A 52 -1.16 7.83 -9.11
C SER A 52 -0.38 7.92 -10.42
N GLU A 53 -1.05 7.67 -11.54
CA GLU A 53 -0.46 7.80 -12.88
C GLU A 53 0.14 9.19 -13.11
N ALA A 54 -0.64 10.24 -12.81
CA ALA A 54 -0.19 11.62 -12.96
C ALA A 54 0.97 11.99 -12.01
N GLY A 55 1.09 11.30 -10.86
CA GLY A 55 2.18 11.53 -9.91
C GLY A 55 3.49 10.82 -10.29
N GLY A 56 3.42 9.79 -11.15
CA GLY A 56 4.57 8.99 -11.58
C GLY A 56 5.37 8.40 -10.43
N GLU A 57 6.70 8.43 -10.55
CA GLU A 57 7.62 7.81 -9.59
C GLU A 57 8.01 8.73 -8.41
N THR A 58 7.37 9.90 -8.30
CA THR A 58 7.66 10.85 -7.22
C THR A 58 7.20 10.29 -5.87
N LEU A 59 8.08 10.36 -4.88
CA LEU A 59 7.73 10.08 -3.48
C LEU A 59 7.30 11.37 -2.77
N LEU A 60 6.36 11.23 -1.85
CA LEU A 60 5.82 12.32 -1.07
C LEU A 60 5.47 11.84 0.33
N THR A 61 5.45 12.79 1.27
CA THR A 61 4.98 12.54 2.62
C THR A 61 3.45 12.43 2.63
N MET A 62 2.92 11.39 3.28
CA MET A 62 1.48 11.26 3.48
C MET A 62 1.01 12.32 4.48
N ALA A 63 0.21 13.29 4.01
CA ALA A 63 -0.41 14.27 4.89
C ALA A 63 -1.45 13.61 5.81
N ALA A 64 -1.51 14.06 7.06
CA ALA A 64 -2.32 13.47 8.13
C ALA A 64 -3.82 13.42 7.79
N GLY A 65 -4.44 14.50 7.28
CA GLY A 65 -5.88 14.51 6.95
C GLY A 65 -6.80 14.33 8.17
N ASP A 66 -8.11 14.25 7.93
CA ASP A 66 -9.13 14.36 8.99
C ASP A 66 -9.25 13.13 9.91
N LEU A 67 -8.75 11.97 9.48
CA LEU A 67 -8.86 10.69 10.22
C LEU A 67 -7.51 10.18 10.71
N ALA A 68 -6.46 11.00 10.65
CA ALA A 68 -5.10 10.57 10.99
C ALA A 68 -4.98 10.05 12.43
N ASP A 69 -5.70 10.67 13.35
CA ASP A 69 -5.72 10.34 14.77
C ASP A 69 -6.38 8.98 15.06
N GLN A 70 -7.17 8.46 14.12
CA GLN A 70 -7.87 7.18 14.21
C GLN A 70 -7.17 6.04 13.47
N VAL A 71 -6.13 6.35 12.68
CA VAL A 71 -5.31 5.34 12.00
C VAL A 71 -4.28 4.77 12.97
N VAL A 72 -4.39 3.48 13.25
CA VAL A 72 -3.50 2.75 14.18
C VAL A 72 -2.70 1.64 13.51
N ILE A 73 -3.00 1.30 12.26
CA ILE A 73 -2.20 0.37 11.46
C ILE A 73 -1.04 1.08 10.77
N PRO A 74 0.12 0.42 10.56
CA PRO A 74 1.21 0.99 9.81
C PRO A 74 0.80 1.26 8.36
N ALA A 75 1.25 2.40 7.84
CA ALA A 75 1.05 2.80 6.46
C ALA A 75 2.35 3.29 5.81
N VAL A 76 2.61 2.86 4.58
CA VAL A 76 3.79 3.27 3.81
C VAL A 76 3.39 3.78 2.43
N PHE A 77 4.18 4.71 1.88
CA PHE A 77 4.00 5.24 0.54
C PHE A 77 5.10 4.74 -0.39
N VAL A 78 4.73 4.26 -1.57
CA VAL A 78 5.66 3.75 -2.59
C VAL A 78 5.43 4.40 -3.95
N GLN A 79 6.42 4.25 -4.83
CA GLN A 79 6.32 4.74 -6.20
C GLN A 79 5.25 3.98 -6.99
N ARG A 80 4.78 4.56 -8.10
CA ARG A 80 3.77 3.94 -8.94
C ARG A 80 4.24 2.59 -9.49
N SER A 81 5.44 2.54 -10.08
CA SER A 81 5.98 1.31 -10.66
C SER A 81 6.04 0.17 -9.64
N THR A 82 6.43 0.47 -8.40
CA THR A 82 6.44 -0.50 -7.29
C THR A 82 5.04 -1.03 -7.00
N GLY A 83 4.04 -0.15 -6.83
CA GLY A 83 2.66 -0.56 -6.57
C GLY A 83 2.07 -1.42 -7.69
N VAL A 84 2.27 -1.01 -8.95
CA VAL A 84 1.83 -1.78 -10.12
C VAL A 84 2.53 -3.14 -10.19
N GLY A 85 3.83 -3.20 -9.89
CA GLY A 85 4.58 -4.45 -9.82
C GLY A 85 4.02 -5.41 -8.77
N MET A 86 3.65 -4.90 -7.59
CA MET A 86 3.00 -5.70 -6.55
C MET A 86 1.63 -6.23 -7.00
N LEU A 87 0.84 -5.43 -7.71
CA LEU A 87 -0.46 -5.85 -8.25
C LEU A 87 -0.31 -6.97 -9.27
N ASN A 88 0.62 -6.82 -10.21
CA ASN A 88 0.89 -7.83 -11.23
C ASN A 88 1.34 -9.14 -10.58
N TRP A 89 2.27 -9.05 -9.63
CA TRP A 89 2.76 -10.23 -8.92
C TRP A 89 1.68 -10.96 -8.13
N TYR A 90 0.74 -10.23 -7.51
CA TYR A 90 -0.42 -10.84 -6.86
C TYR A 90 -1.37 -11.53 -7.86
N GLY A 91 -1.54 -10.96 -9.05
CA GLY A 91 -2.30 -11.59 -10.14
C GLY A 91 -1.70 -12.91 -10.59
N ASP A 92 -0.36 -12.98 -10.66
CA ASP A 92 0.37 -14.17 -11.13
C ASP A 92 0.52 -15.26 -10.05
N ALA A 93 0.65 -14.87 -8.78
CA ALA A 93 0.98 -15.78 -7.69
C ALA A 93 0.26 -15.44 -6.36
N PRO A 94 -1.09 -15.46 -6.32
CA PRO A 94 -1.87 -14.94 -5.18
C PRO A 94 -1.58 -15.66 -3.85
N GLY A 95 -1.26 -16.95 -3.89
CA GLY A 95 -0.95 -17.76 -2.70
C GLY A 95 0.49 -17.64 -2.20
N ALA A 96 1.40 -17.07 -3.00
CA ALA A 96 2.79 -16.81 -2.61
C ALA A 96 2.99 -15.37 -2.10
N ALA A 97 1.93 -14.55 -2.17
CA ALA A 97 2.04 -13.13 -1.92
C ALA A 97 2.34 -12.80 -0.45
N GLN A 98 3.57 -12.35 -0.17
CA GLN A 98 4.01 -11.94 1.17
C GLN A 98 4.64 -10.56 1.13
N VAL A 99 4.41 -9.78 2.18
CA VAL A 99 4.98 -8.46 2.38
C VAL A 99 5.53 -8.39 3.79
N LEU A 100 6.78 -7.94 3.91
CA LEU A 100 7.43 -7.64 5.18
C LEU A 100 7.68 -6.13 5.26
N ILE A 101 7.04 -5.46 6.21
CA ILE A 101 7.31 -4.05 6.52
C ILE A 101 8.18 -4.02 7.76
N ASP A 102 9.43 -3.65 7.57
CA ASP A 102 10.40 -3.50 8.64
C ASP A 102 10.68 -2.01 8.84
N SER A 103 10.37 -1.50 10.03
CA SER A 103 10.62 -0.12 10.41
C SER A 103 12.04 0.10 10.92
N SER A 104 12.83 -0.96 11.09
CA SER A 104 14.24 -0.83 11.47
C SER A 104 15.06 -0.36 10.27
N ALA A 105 15.90 0.66 10.51
CA ALA A 105 16.88 1.06 9.54
C ALA A 105 17.95 -0.03 9.43
N ARG A 106 17.99 -0.73 8.30
CA ARG A 106 19.05 -1.68 7.96
C ARG A 106 19.82 -1.16 6.76
N VAL A 107 21.13 -1.40 6.75
CA VAL A 107 21.92 -1.25 5.53
C VAL A 107 21.40 -2.30 4.57
N ILE A 108 20.77 -1.85 3.48
CA ILE A 108 20.40 -2.78 2.42
C ILE A 108 21.69 -3.03 1.64
N GLU A 109 22.41 -4.08 2.01
CA GLU A 109 23.37 -4.70 1.11
C GLU A 109 22.54 -5.32 -0.03
N GLN A 110 22.13 -4.52 -1.00
CA GLN A 110 21.65 -5.08 -2.26
C GLN A 110 22.88 -5.72 -2.91
N PRO A 111 22.93 -7.05 -3.12
CA PRO A 111 23.81 -7.55 -4.16
C PRO A 111 23.34 -6.84 -5.44
N ARG A 112 24.26 -6.09 -6.04
CA ARG A 112 24.01 -5.33 -7.26
C ARG A 112 23.25 -6.21 -8.25
N CYS A 113 22.18 -5.70 -8.84
CA CYS A 113 21.67 -6.21 -10.12
C CYS A 113 22.64 -5.90 -11.28
N ASP A 114 23.95 -5.85 -11.03
CA ASP A 114 25.00 -5.34 -11.93
C ASP A 114 26.29 -6.20 -11.89
N ASP A 115 26.21 -7.45 -11.43
CA ASP A 115 27.32 -8.42 -11.51
C ASP A 115 27.40 -9.09 -12.90
N GLY A 116 26.86 -8.42 -13.92
CA GLY A 116 26.73 -8.89 -15.30
C GLY A 116 27.75 -8.32 -16.28
N VAL A 117 28.88 -7.76 -15.80
CA VAL A 117 30.09 -7.47 -16.60
C VAL A 117 31.31 -8.01 -15.88
#